data_AF-A0A4P8II02-F1
#
_entry.id   AF-A0A4P8II02-F1
#
_cell.length_a   1.000
_cell.length_b   1.000
_cell.length_c   1.000
_cell.angle_alpha   90.00
_cell.angle_beta   90.00
_cell.angle_gamma   90.00
#
_symmetry.space_group_name_H-M   'P 1'
#
loop_
_entity.id
_entity.type
_entity.pdbx_description
1 polymer ?
#
loop_
_entity_poly.entity_id
_entity_poly.type
_entity_poly.pdbx_seq_one_letter_code
_entity_poly.pdbx_strand_id
1 'polypeptide(L)'
;MNLNSKGLVSIEQYQVHEGEIHGLKGDVHELDGRLKELNADLNAINVDISTKETNLSKKSTGVKNLNNVIENGCFTINPDVTTECLPIYEWLTLLVMNSGFGGIIQIAFVVDGSKMFARTYNAGGAGWSEWRQVF
;
A
#
# COMPACT_ATOMS: atom_id res chain seq x y z
N MET A 1 -25.11 -15.74 74.11
CA MET A 1 -24.36 -15.07 73.03
C MET A 1 -25.15 -15.26 71.75
N ASN A 2 -25.83 -14.22 71.26
CA ASN A 2 -26.68 -14.29 70.08
C ASN A 2 -25.80 -13.98 68.86
N LEU A 3 -25.40 -15.02 68.12
CA LEU A 3 -24.66 -14.86 66.87
C LEU A 3 -25.65 -14.35 65.82
N ASN A 4 -25.43 -13.12 65.37
CA ASN A 4 -26.18 -12.49 64.30
C ASN A 4 -26.04 -13.33 63.01
N SER A 5 -27.17 -13.85 62.50
CA SER A 5 -27.21 -14.64 61.25
C SER A 5 -26.68 -13.91 60.02
N LYS A 6 -26.50 -12.59 60.10
CA LYS A 6 -25.92 -11.75 59.04
C LYS A 6 -24.41 -11.94 58.85
N GLY A 7 -23.71 -12.61 59.76
CA GLY A 7 -22.27 -12.86 59.69
C GLY A 7 -21.88 -14.34 59.60
N LEU A 8 -22.84 -15.26 59.62
CA LEU A 8 -22.60 -16.70 59.54
C LEU A 8 -23.00 -17.21 58.14
N VAL A 9 -22.01 -17.34 57.26
CA VAL A 9 -22.15 -17.99 55.97
C VAL A 9 -22.09 -19.51 56.20
N SER A 10 -23.01 -20.27 55.60
CA SER A 10 -22.98 -21.73 55.74
C SER A 10 -21.73 -22.31 55.07
N ILE A 11 -21.25 -23.45 55.56
CA ILE A 11 -20.09 -24.15 54.96
C ILE A 11 -20.34 -24.43 53.46
N GLU A 12 -21.58 -24.76 53.09
CA GLU A 12 -22.00 -24.97 51.71
C GLU A 12 -21.85 -23.69 50.86
N GLN A 13 -22.27 -22.53 51.38
CA GLN A 13 -22.09 -21.25 50.68
C GLN A 13 -20.61 -20.89 50.50
N TYR A 14 -19.76 -21.21 51.48
CA TYR A 14 -18.31 -21.03 51.33
C TYR A 14 -17.74 -21.87 50.19
N GLN A 15 -18.12 -23.15 50.12
CA GLN A 15 -17.68 -24.06 49.05
C GLN A 15 -18.15 -23.62 47.67
N VAL A 16 -19.39 -23.10 47.57
CA VAL A 16 -19.91 -22.53 46.31
C VAL A 16 -19.08 -21.32 45.88
N HIS A 17 -18.89 -20.34 46.78
CA HIS A 17 -18.09 -19.16 46.44
C HIS A 17 -16.64 -19.51 46.08
N GLU A 18 -16.03 -20.49 46.75
CA GLU A 18 -14.69 -20.96 46.42
C GLU A 18 -14.65 -21.50 44.97
N GLY A 19 -15.63 -22.33 44.60
CA GLY A 19 -15.78 -22.84 43.23
C GLY A 19 -15.97 -21.73 42.19
N GLU A 20 -16.81 -20.75 42.48
CA GLU A 20 -17.03 -19.58 41.60
C GLU A 20 -15.76 -18.74 41.44
N ILE A 21 -15.01 -18.50 42.52
CA ILE A 21 -13.74 -17.79 42.50
C ILE A 21 -12.70 -18.55 41.66
N HIS A 22 -12.64 -19.88 41.79
CA HIS A 22 -11.77 -20.71 40.96
C HIS A 22 -12.17 -20.65 39.48
N GLY A 23 -13.47 -20.66 39.18
CA GLY A 23 -13.99 -20.49 37.82
C GLY A 23 -13.59 -19.15 37.22
N LEU A 24 -13.86 -18.05 37.93
CA LEU A 24 -13.49 -16.70 37.51
C LEU A 24 -11.97 -16.55 37.30
N LYS A 25 -11.15 -17.19 38.14
CA LYS A 25 -9.69 -17.21 37.96
C LYS A 25 -9.28 -17.93 36.67
N GLY A 26 -9.98 -19.02 36.32
CA GLY A 26 -9.80 -19.71 35.05
C GLY A 26 -10.14 -18.82 33.87
N ASP A 27 -11.31 -18.19 33.90
CA ASP A 27 -11.79 -17.29 32.84
C ASP A 27 -10.84 -16.10 32.62
N VAL A 28 -10.32 -15.51 33.70
CA VAL A 28 -9.33 -14.42 33.62
C VAL A 28 -8.03 -14.89 32.98
N HIS A 29 -7.56 -16.10 33.30
CA HIS A 29 -6.36 -16.66 32.69
C HIS A 29 -6.55 -16.95 31.20
N GLU A 30 -7.72 -17.45 30.81
CA GLU A 30 -8.04 -17.69 29.40
C GLU A 30 -8.11 -16.36 28.63
N LEU A 31 -8.74 -15.33 29.21
CA LEU A 31 -8.82 -14.01 28.60
C LEU A 31 -7.43 -13.37 28.42
N ASP A 32 -6.54 -13.50 29.41
CA ASP A 32 -5.14 -13.06 29.30
C ASP A 32 -4.39 -13.77 28.16
N GLY A 33 -4.61 -15.08 28.00
CA GLY A 33 -4.08 -15.84 26.88
C GLY A 33 -4.55 -15.29 25.53
N ARG A 34 -5.87 -15.12 25.37
CA ARG A 34 -6.49 -14.58 24.15
C ARG A 34 -6.03 -13.16 23.83
N LEU A 35 -5.80 -12.32 24.85
CA LEU A 35 -5.26 -10.98 24.65
C LEU A 35 -3.82 -10.99 24.13
N LYS A 36 -2.98 -11.92 24.60
CA LYS A 36 -1.61 -12.09 24.11
C LYS A 36 -1.58 -12.54 22.65
N GLU A 37 -2.44 -13.50 22.29
CA GLU A 37 -2.59 -13.97 20.91
C GLU A 37 -3.05 -12.83 19.99
N LEU A 38 -4.09 -12.09 20.38
CA LEU A 38 -4.58 -10.95 19.61
C LEU A 38 -3.50 -9.87 19.41
N ASN A 39 -2.68 -9.63 20.44
CA ASN A 39 -1.58 -8.67 20.33
C ASN A 39 -0.48 -9.16 19.37
N ALA A 40 -0.21 -10.47 19.32
CA ALA A 40 0.71 -11.05 18.35
C ALA A 40 0.16 -10.91 16.92
N ASP A 41 -1.13 -11.18 16.71
CA ASP A 41 -1.79 -11.05 15.41
C ASP A 41 -1.77 -9.60 14.91
N LEU A 42 -2.06 -8.62 15.79
CA LEU A 42 -1.99 -7.20 15.45
C LEU A 42 -0.58 -6.78 15.02
N ASN A 43 0.46 -7.28 15.71
CA ASN A 43 1.84 -7.01 15.32
C ASN A 43 2.19 -7.61 13.96
N ALA A 44 1.72 -8.83 13.67
CA ALA A 44 1.91 -9.46 12.36
C ALA A 44 1.24 -8.64 11.24
N ILE A 45 0.00 -8.20 11.47
CA ILE A 45 -0.73 -7.34 10.52
C ILE A 45 0.02 -6.02 10.28
N ASN A 46 0.57 -5.38 11.32
CA ASN A 46 1.35 -4.14 11.17
C ASN A 46 2.61 -4.33 10.30
N VAL A 47 3.29 -5.47 10.45
CA VAL A 47 4.45 -5.83 9.62
C VAL A 47 4.04 -6.05 8.17
N ASP A 48 2.92 -6.74 7.93
CA ASP A 48 2.37 -6.96 6.60
C ASP A 48 1.96 -5.66 5.91
N ILE A 49 1.31 -4.74 6.64
CA ILE A 49 0.96 -3.40 6.14
C ILE A 49 2.22 -2.64 5.73
N SER A 50 3.22 -2.56 6.62
CA SER A 50 4.49 -1.84 6.35
C SER A 50 5.22 -2.40 5.12
N THR A 51 5.17 -3.72 4.95
CA THR A 51 5.74 -4.41 3.79
C THR A 51 4.99 -4.05 2.51
N LYS A 52 3.65 -4.04 2.55
CA LYS A 52 2.81 -3.63 1.41
C LYS A 52 3.03 -2.16 1.05
N GLU A 53 3.13 -1.26 2.02
CA GLU A 53 3.44 0.17 1.78
C GLU A 53 4.81 0.34 1.12
N THR A 54 5.82 -0.40 1.59
CA THR A 54 7.15 -0.40 0.97
C THR A 54 7.09 -0.88 -0.48
N ASN A 55 6.35 -1.96 -0.75
CA ASN A 55 6.20 -2.50 -2.09
C ASN A 55 5.40 -1.55 -3.01
N LEU A 56 4.37 -0.88 -2.48
CA LEU A 56 3.63 0.14 -3.21
C LEU A 56 4.53 1.35 -3.53
N SER A 57 5.37 1.79 -2.60
CA SER A 57 6.36 2.85 -2.83
C SER A 57 7.36 2.46 -3.93
N LYS A 58 7.87 1.23 -3.91
CA LYS A 58 8.73 0.68 -4.98
C LYS A 58 8.00 0.58 -6.33
N LYS A 59 6.69 0.33 -6.33
CA LYS A 59 5.89 0.34 -7.57
C LYS A 59 5.59 1.76 -8.05
N SER A 60 5.45 2.72 -7.13
CA SER A 60 5.29 4.15 -7.41
C SER A 60 6.60 4.83 -7.83
N THR A 61 7.77 4.20 -7.60
CA THR A 61 8.99 4.56 -8.35
C THR A 61 8.95 4.15 -9.84
N GLY A 62 7.76 3.94 -10.40
CA GLY A 62 7.51 4.04 -11.83
C GLY A 62 8.01 5.38 -12.39
N VAL A 63 8.10 5.48 -13.72
CA VAL A 63 8.64 6.65 -14.42
C VAL A 63 8.05 7.95 -13.86
N LYS A 64 8.84 8.70 -13.08
CA LYS A 64 8.41 9.99 -12.49
C LYS A 64 8.57 11.17 -13.42
N ASN A 65 9.45 11.04 -14.42
CA ASN A 65 9.64 12.07 -15.42
C ASN A 65 9.94 11.40 -16.76
N LEU A 66 9.05 11.60 -17.74
CA LEU A 66 9.18 10.95 -19.04
C LEU A 66 10.43 11.40 -19.80
N ASN A 67 11.04 12.52 -19.45
CA ASN A 67 12.29 12.98 -20.09
C ASN A 67 13.47 12.03 -19.83
N ASN A 68 13.41 11.26 -18.75
CA ASN A 68 14.46 10.31 -18.37
C ASN A 68 14.25 8.93 -19.01
N VAL A 69 13.12 8.68 -19.67
CA VAL A 69 12.86 7.42 -20.36
C VAL A 69 13.42 7.50 -21.77
N ILE A 70 14.67 7.10 -21.90
CA ILE A 70 15.44 7.20 -23.14
C ILE A 70 15.75 5.84 -23.77
N GLU A 71 15.51 4.75 -23.03
CA GLU A 71 15.77 3.39 -23.49
C GLU A 71 14.69 2.93 -24.46
N ASN A 72 15.12 2.25 -25.54
CA ASN A 72 14.21 1.63 -26.50
C ASN A 72 13.27 0.66 -25.79
N GLY A 73 11.95 0.82 -25.96
CA GLY A 73 11.01 -0.08 -25.32
C GLY A 73 9.57 0.39 -25.37
N CYS A 74 8.70 -0.46 -24.83
CA CYS A 74 7.28 -0.18 -24.62
C CYS A 74 7.00 -0.26 -23.12
N PHE A 75 6.43 0.80 -22.56
CA PHE A 75 6.23 0.97 -21.12
C PHE A 75 4.77 1.30 -20.83
N THR A 76 4.22 0.71 -19.77
CA THR A 76 2.93 1.18 -19.22
C THR A 76 3.20 2.32 -18.26
N ILE A 77 2.59 3.47 -18.51
CA ILE A 77 2.69 4.66 -17.67
C ILE A 77 1.38 4.80 -16.91
N ASN A 78 1.48 4.72 -15.59
CA ASN A 78 0.40 5.06 -14.68
C ASN A 78 0.65 6.50 -14.21
N PRO A 79 -0.20 7.48 -14.60
CA PRO A 79 -0.03 8.85 -14.11
C PRO A 79 -0.34 8.89 -12.62
N ASP A 80 0.68 9.15 -11.80
CA ASP A 80 0.48 9.59 -10.42
C ASP A 80 0.81 11.08 -10.28
N VAL A 81 0.47 11.68 -9.14
CA VAL A 81 0.55 13.15 -8.95
C VAL A 81 1.99 13.66 -9.00
N THR A 82 2.97 12.75 -8.98
CA THR A 82 4.40 13.04 -9.07
C THR A 82 4.97 12.79 -10.46
N THR A 83 4.14 12.33 -11.40
CA THR A 83 4.57 12.03 -12.78
C THR A 83 4.57 13.31 -13.61
N GLU A 84 5.75 13.73 -14.04
CA GLU A 84 6.01 14.94 -14.79
C GLU A 84 6.23 14.68 -16.28
N CYS A 85 6.05 15.74 -17.09
CA CYS A 85 6.26 15.72 -18.54
C CYS A 85 5.37 14.72 -19.28
N LEU A 86 4.17 14.45 -18.75
CA LEU A 86 3.13 13.70 -19.45
C LEU A 86 2.45 14.57 -20.53
N PRO A 87 2.02 13.99 -21.65
CA PRO A 87 1.13 14.69 -22.57
C PRO A 87 -0.27 14.91 -21.99
N ILE A 88 -0.71 13.98 -21.13
CA ILE A 88 -2.03 13.97 -20.49
C ILE A 88 -2.00 13.09 -19.24
N TYR A 89 -2.85 13.40 -18.27
CA TYR A 89 -2.97 12.67 -17.00
C TYR A 89 -3.98 11.51 -17.10
N GLU A 90 -3.68 10.55 -17.98
CA GLU A 90 -4.47 9.33 -18.22
C GLU A 90 -3.53 8.11 -18.30
N TRP A 91 -4.04 6.88 -18.21
CA TRP A 91 -3.20 5.68 -18.36
C TRP A 91 -2.64 5.61 -19.78
N LEU A 92 -1.32 5.50 -19.93
CA LEU A 92 -0.66 5.51 -21.23
C LEU A 92 0.14 4.22 -21.50
N THR A 93 0.22 3.85 -22.76
CA THR A 93 1.32 3.04 -23.29
C THR A 93 2.32 3.99 -23.94
N LEU A 94 3.57 3.98 -23.48
CA LEU A 94 4.66 4.78 -24.00
C LEU A 94 5.60 3.91 -24.83
N LEU A 95 5.76 4.23 -26.11
CA LEU A 95 6.77 3.68 -27.00
C LEU A 95 7.95 4.66 -27.07
N VAL A 96 9.15 4.16 -26.79
CA VAL A 96 10.40 4.93 -26.86
C VAL A 96 11.31 4.28 -27.90
N MET A 97 11.81 5.09 -28.83
CA MET A 97 12.62 4.64 -29.95
C MET A 97 13.76 5.62 -30.23
N ASN A 98 14.97 5.11 -30.40
CA ASN A 98 16.11 5.86 -30.90
C ASN A 98 15.91 6.14 -32.40
N SER A 99 15.97 7.40 -32.80
CA SER A 99 15.89 7.82 -34.21
C SER A 99 17.24 7.83 -34.93
N GLY A 100 18.34 7.51 -34.22
CA GLY A 100 19.72 7.60 -34.70
C GLY A 100 20.38 8.93 -34.32
N PHE A 101 21.72 8.98 -34.36
CA PHE A 101 22.53 10.17 -34.02
C PHE A 101 22.20 10.81 -32.65
N GLY A 102 21.79 10.01 -31.67
CA GLY A 102 21.42 10.47 -30.32
C GLY A 102 20.02 11.05 -30.19
N GLY A 103 19.20 11.03 -31.24
CA GLY A 103 17.79 11.44 -31.18
C GLY A 103 16.89 10.34 -30.60
N ILE A 104 15.84 10.75 -29.88
CA ILE A 104 14.83 9.86 -29.29
C ILE A 104 13.45 10.31 -29.73
N ILE A 105 12.57 9.36 -30.02
CA ILE A 105 11.15 9.57 -30.29
C ILE A 105 10.37 8.91 -29.17
N GLN A 106 9.44 9.65 -28.59
CA GLN A 106 8.44 9.13 -27.66
C GLN A 106 7.06 9.25 -28.29
N ILE A 107 6.29 8.16 -28.24
CA ILE A 107 4.89 8.11 -28.65
C ILE A 107 4.08 7.56 -27.48
N ALA A 108 3.07 8.30 -27.03
CA ALA A 108 2.19 7.92 -25.95
C ALA A 108 0.77 7.70 -26.47
N PHE A 109 0.20 6.53 -26.17
CA PHE A 109 -1.18 6.16 -26.50
C PHE A 109 -1.98 6.13 -25.21
N VAL A 110 -3.15 6.77 -25.16
CA VAL A 110 -4.10 6.49 -24.08
C VAL A 110 -4.56 5.04 -24.23
N VAL A 111 -4.57 4.28 -23.13
CA VAL A 111 -4.84 2.83 -23.14
C VAL A 111 -6.21 2.49 -23.74
N ASP A 112 -7.19 3.39 -23.67
CA ASP A 112 -8.50 3.22 -24.29
C ASP A 112 -8.51 3.50 -25.82
N GLY A 113 -7.38 3.93 -26.38
CA GLY A 113 -7.22 4.26 -27.80
C GLY A 113 -7.76 5.63 -28.20
N SER A 114 -8.18 6.47 -27.25
CA SER A 114 -8.84 7.74 -27.54
C SER A 114 -7.93 8.82 -28.11
N LYS A 115 -6.65 8.84 -27.70
CA LYS A 115 -5.69 9.88 -28.08
C LYS A 115 -4.28 9.30 -28.26
N MET A 116 -3.51 9.94 -29.12
CA MET A 116 -2.09 9.65 -29.32
C MET A 116 -1.28 10.93 -29.33
N PHE A 117 -0.14 10.92 -28.65
CA PHE A 117 0.79 12.04 -28.56
C PHE A 117 2.18 11.61 -28.99
N ALA A 118 2.94 12.52 -29.59
CA ALA A 118 4.33 12.30 -29.95
C ALA A 118 5.20 13.49 -29.60
N ARG A 119 6.46 13.21 -29.26
CA ARG A 119 7.53 14.21 -29.11
C ARG A 119 8.89 13.62 -29.44
N THR A 120 9.87 14.48 -29.64
CA THR A 120 11.24 14.08 -29.99
C THR A 120 12.26 14.76 -29.10
N TYR A 121 13.33 14.05 -28.75
CA TYR A 121 14.54 14.62 -28.19
C TYR A 121 15.55 14.89 -29.31
N ASN A 122 16.02 16.13 -29.42
CA ASN A 122 17.04 16.52 -30.40
C ASN A 122 18.40 16.64 -29.71
N ALA A 123 19.32 15.70 -29.98
CA ALA A 123 20.68 15.75 -29.41
C ALA A 123 21.46 17.01 -29.82
N GLY A 124 21.29 17.48 -31.06
CA GLY A 124 21.90 18.72 -31.56
C GLY A 124 21.30 20.01 -30.99
N GLY A 125 20.23 19.93 -30.20
CA GLY A 125 19.53 21.07 -29.57
C GLY A 125 19.16 20.85 -28.10
N ALA A 126 19.79 19.86 -27.45
CA ALA A 126 19.71 19.53 -26.01
C ALA A 126 18.33 19.69 -25.34
N GLY A 127 17.25 19.22 -25.97
CA GLY A 127 15.91 19.39 -25.43
C GLY A 127 14.85 18.47 -26.02
N TRP A 128 13.82 18.21 -25.21
CA TRP A 128 12.58 17.59 -25.65
C TRP A 128 11.71 18.62 -26.33
N SER A 129 11.12 18.27 -27.47
CA SER A 129 10.01 19.04 -28.02
C SER A 129 8.79 18.92 -27.11
N GLU A 130 7.88 19.89 -27.21
CA GLU A 130 6.54 19.76 -26.64
C GLU A 130 5.84 18.51 -27.18
N TRP A 131 4.94 17.97 -26.36
CA TRP A 131 4.02 16.92 -26.81
C TRP A 131 3.06 17.49 -27.83
N ARG A 132 2.89 16.77 -28.95
CA ARG A 132 1.87 17.07 -29.94
C ARG A 132 0.88 15.92 -30.01
N GLN A 133 -0.40 16.24 -29.89
CA GLN A 133 -1.46 15.27 -30.19
C GLN A 133 -1.48 15.02 -31.70
N VAL A 134 -1.45 13.76 -32.08
CA VAL A 134 -1.35 13.29 -33.48
C VAL A 134 -2.67 12.67 -33.95
N PHE A 135 -3.42 12.09 -33.02
CA PHE A 135 -4.75 11.53 -33.21
C PHE A 135 -5.56 11.82 -31.94
#